data_AF-A0A1Y2DP70-F1
#
_entry.id   AF-A0A1Y2DP70-F1
#
_cell.length_a   1.000
_cell.length_b   1.000
_cell.length_c   1.000
_cell.angle_alpha   90.00
_cell.angle_beta   90.00
_cell.angle_gamma   90.00
#
_symmetry.space_group_name_H-M   'P 1'
#
loop_
_entity.id
_entity.type
_entity.pdbx_description
1 polymer ?
#
loop_
_entity_poly.entity_id
_entity_poly.type
_entity_poly.pdbx_seq_one_letter_code
_entity_poly.pdbx_strand_id
1 'polypeptide(L)'
;LVPIRIDIDLNGVKFRDSFTWNLNETLITPEYFAEIICEDFNLSHSVYQPVIVKAIKEQIDEYYMYSQTGETEGNEYKDTNNVYDLDIIVGDQWLKDQFEWDLCNKRNNPEEFAEKLIEDLGLEPEFKTAIAHSIREQIQAHVKSLYLSGYQFDGGPIKDDEVAQSFLLPLNEETIIRNDKIVLDFAPDIYSLNEDDIERLERDYERESR
;
A
#
# COMPACT_ATOMS: atom_id res chain seq x y z
N LEU A 1 -3.08 -1.67 -11.30
CA LEU A 1 -4.13 -1.61 -10.26
C LEU A 1 -3.78 -0.43 -9.36
N VAL A 2 -4.71 0.50 -9.20
CA VAL A 2 -4.55 1.68 -8.32
C VAL A 2 -4.95 1.26 -6.90
N PRO A 3 -4.07 1.34 -5.90
CA PRO A 3 -4.47 1.17 -4.51
C PRO A 3 -5.28 2.40 -4.08
N ILE A 4 -6.56 2.20 -3.79
CA ILE A 4 -7.46 3.24 -3.30
C ILE A 4 -7.61 3.06 -1.80
N ARG A 5 -7.44 4.14 -1.03
CA ARG A 5 -7.74 4.19 0.39
C ARG A 5 -8.80 5.25 0.65
N ILE A 6 -9.81 4.91 1.42
CA ILE A 6 -10.86 5.81 1.86
C ILE A 6 -10.77 5.89 3.39
N ASP A 7 -10.64 7.11 3.92
CA ASP A 7 -10.77 7.39 5.35
C ASP A 7 -11.59 8.68 5.49
N ILE A 8 -12.87 8.53 5.82
CA ILE A 8 -13.85 9.61 5.86
C ILE A 8 -14.49 9.65 7.24
N ASP A 9 -14.46 10.82 7.88
CA ASP A 9 -15.25 11.11 9.08
C ASP A 9 -16.25 12.21 8.76
N LEU A 10 -17.55 11.86 8.69
CA LEU A 10 -18.63 12.80 8.42
C LEU A 10 -19.76 12.59 9.42
N ASN A 11 -20.23 13.68 10.02
CA ASN A 11 -21.35 13.66 10.96
C ASN A 11 -21.19 12.64 12.12
N GLY A 12 -19.93 12.35 12.52
CA GLY A 12 -19.62 11.40 13.58
C GLY A 12 -19.69 9.93 13.17
N VAL A 13 -19.88 9.63 11.88
CA VAL A 13 -19.77 8.28 11.32
C VAL A 13 -18.50 8.19 10.50
N LYS A 14 -17.61 7.31 10.93
CA LYS A 14 -16.34 7.02 10.27
C LYS A 14 -16.52 5.86 9.31
N PHE A 15 -15.98 6.01 8.11
CA PHE A 15 -15.92 4.97 7.10
C PHE A 15 -14.48 4.85 6.61
N ARG A 16 -13.93 3.63 6.73
CA ARG A 16 -12.59 3.28 6.28
C ARG A 16 -12.65 2.05 5.41
N ASP A 17 -12.02 2.13 4.25
CA ASP A 17 -11.94 1.01 3.32
C ASP A 17 -10.68 1.13 2.43
N SER A 18 -10.21 0.00 1.95
CA SER A 18 -9.03 -0.11 1.09
C SER A 18 -9.24 -1.19 0.03
N PHE A 19 -9.07 -0.82 -1.23
CA PHE A 19 -9.28 -1.74 -2.35
C PHE A 19 -8.42 -1.35 -3.55
N THR A 20 -8.31 -2.23 -4.54
CA THR A 20 -7.59 -1.93 -5.78
C THR A 20 -8.53 -1.66 -6.94
N TRP A 21 -8.32 -0.55 -7.66
CA TRP A 21 -9.08 -0.19 -8.85
C TRP A 21 -8.33 -0.54 -10.14
N ASN A 22 -9.02 -1.12 -11.11
CA ASN A 22 -8.46 -1.34 -12.44
C ASN A 22 -8.62 -0.07 -13.30
N LEU A 23 -7.54 0.55 -13.75
CA LEU A 23 -7.59 1.73 -14.63
C LEU A 23 -8.30 1.46 -15.96
N ASN A 24 -8.29 0.20 -16.41
CA ASN A 24 -8.95 -0.22 -17.64
C ASN A 24 -10.39 -0.69 -17.40
N GLU A 25 -10.95 -0.45 -16.20
CA GLU A 25 -12.35 -0.75 -15.89
C GLU A 25 -13.29 0.12 -16.72
N THR A 26 -14.32 -0.50 -17.31
CA THR A 26 -15.27 0.17 -18.22
C THR A 26 -16.73 -0.11 -17.89
N LEU A 27 -17.00 -1.11 -17.04
CA LEU A 27 -18.34 -1.55 -16.68
C LEU A 27 -18.81 -0.93 -15.37
N ILE A 28 -17.91 -0.81 -14.38
CA ILE A 28 -18.24 -0.25 -13.06
C ILE A 28 -17.65 1.15 -12.95
N THR A 29 -18.50 2.16 -12.80
CA THR A 29 -18.06 3.53 -12.58
C THR A 29 -17.81 3.79 -11.09
N PRO A 30 -16.95 4.76 -10.72
CA PRO A 30 -16.81 5.18 -9.32
C PRO A 30 -18.13 5.57 -8.66
N GLU A 31 -19.07 6.17 -9.42
CA GLU A 31 -20.42 6.53 -8.93
C GLU A 31 -21.25 5.31 -8.54
N TYR A 32 -21.26 4.29 -9.39
CA TYR A 32 -22.01 3.07 -9.13
C TYR A 32 -21.36 2.25 -8.01
N PHE A 33 -20.03 2.18 -7.99
CA PHE A 33 -19.32 1.54 -6.89
C PHE A 33 -19.56 2.24 -5.54
N ALA A 34 -19.56 3.58 -5.52
CA ALA A 34 -19.86 4.35 -4.32
C ALA A 34 -21.32 4.18 -3.85
N GLU A 35 -22.26 3.96 -4.77
CA GLU A 35 -23.65 3.62 -4.44
C GLU A 35 -23.71 2.27 -3.73
N ILE A 36 -23.05 1.25 -4.27
CA ILE A 36 -22.96 -0.09 -3.65
C ILE A 36 -22.35 0.01 -2.24
N ILE A 37 -21.25 0.75 -2.06
CA ILE A 37 -20.66 0.98 -0.72
C ILE A 37 -21.69 1.61 0.24
N CYS A 38 -22.43 2.63 -0.23
CA CYS A 38 -23.43 3.26 0.63
C CYS A 38 -24.57 2.30 1.00
N GLU A 39 -24.97 1.41 0.11
CA GLU A 39 -25.97 0.37 0.38
C GLU A 39 -25.44 -0.67 1.39
N ASP A 40 -24.26 -1.24 1.13
CA ASP A 40 -23.66 -2.32 1.93
C ASP A 40 -23.39 -1.89 3.38
N PHE A 41 -22.90 -0.65 3.56
CA PHE A 41 -22.57 -0.10 4.87
C PHE A 41 -23.69 0.77 5.47
N ASN A 42 -24.87 0.81 4.84
CA ASN A 42 -26.02 1.60 5.26
C ASN A 42 -25.68 3.09 5.52
N LEU A 43 -24.90 3.67 4.62
CA LEU A 43 -24.47 5.07 4.66
C LEU A 43 -25.46 5.98 3.92
N SER A 44 -25.52 7.25 4.34
CA SER A 44 -26.35 8.24 3.67
C SER A 44 -25.82 8.55 2.27
N HIS A 45 -26.55 8.13 1.24
CA HIS A 45 -26.14 8.31 -0.15
C HIS A 45 -25.91 9.79 -0.50
N SER A 46 -26.80 10.68 -0.04
CA SER A 46 -26.67 12.12 -0.27
C SER A 46 -25.42 12.77 0.35
N VAL A 47 -24.84 12.13 1.37
CA VAL A 47 -23.70 12.66 2.13
C VAL A 47 -22.40 11.97 1.73
N TYR A 48 -22.38 10.64 1.69
CA TYR A 48 -21.16 9.85 1.52
C TYR A 48 -20.82 9.60 0.05
N GLN A 49 -21.81 9.31 -0.79
CA GLN A 49 -21.55 8.96 -2.19
C GLN A 49 -20.72 10.03 -2.91
N PRO A 50 -21.03 11.35 -2.85
CA PRO A 50 -20.23 12.35 -3.55
C PRO A 50 -18.78 12.42 -3.06
N VAL A 51 -18.55 12.17 -1.77
CA VAL A 51 -17.22 12.22 -1.15
C VAL A 51 -16.40 10.98 -1.52
N ILE A 52 -17.01 9.79 -1.49
CA ILE A 52 -16.39 8.54 -1.93
C ILE A 52 -16.00 8.62 -3.41
N VAL A 53 -16.93 9.06 -4.27
CA VAL A 53 -16.67 9.23 -5.71
C VAL A 53 -15.49 10.17 -5.95
N LYS A 54 -15.48 11.31 -5.25
CA LYS A 54 -14.40 12.29 -5.36
C LYS A 54 -13.07 11.67 -4.93
N ALA A 55 -13.02 11.00 -3.78
CA ALA A 55 -11.81 10.36 -3.26
C ALA A 55 -11.24 9.31 -4.22
N ILE A 56 -12.10 8.48 -4.83
CA ILE A 56 -11.70 7.48 -5.83
C ILE A 56 -11.11 8.16 -7.06
N LYS A 57 -11.82 9.16 -7.62
CA LYS A 57 -11.39 9.84 -8.85
C LYS A 57 -10.08 10.61 -8.67
N GLU A 58 -9.91 11.31 -7.55
CA GLU A 58 -8.69 12.05 -7.26
C GLU A 58 -7.46 11.11 -7.19
N GLN A 59 -7.60 9.95 -6.54
CA GLN A 59 -6.53 8.96 -6.46
C GLN A 59 -6.25 8.28 -7.81
N ILE A 60 -7.28 8.03 -8.63
CA ILE A 60 -7.11 7.51 -10.00
C ILE A 60 -6.35 8.52 -10.87
N ASP A 61 -6.77 9.79 -10.85
CA ASP A 61 -6.16 10.85 -11.64
C ASP A 61 -4.70 11.05 -11.21
N GLU A 62 -4.45 11.08 -9.89
CA GLU A 62 -3.11 11.17 -9.33
C GLU A 62 -2.21 10.00 -9.75
N TYR A 63 -2.70 8.76 -9.63
CA TYR A 63 -1.97 7.58 -10.07
C TYR A 63 -1.61 7.68 -11.56
N TYR A 64 -2.56 8.10 -12.40
CA TYR A 64 -2.37 8.22 -13.84
C TYR A 64 -1.28 9.24 -14.22
N MET A 65 -1.18 10.35 -13.48
CA MET A 65 -0.14 11.35 -13.69
C MET A 65 1.27 10.78 -13.49
N TYR A 66 1.44 9.89 -12.50
CA TYR A 66 2.74 9.31 -12.17
C TYR A 66 3.05 8.03 -12.96
N SER A 67 2.04 7.25 -13.36
CA SER A 67 2.25 5.98 -14.07
C SER A 67 2.82 6.14 -15.49
N GLN A 68 2.63 7.30 -16.13
CA GLN A 68 3.13 7.53 -17.50
C GLN A 68 4.66 7.70 -17.61
N THR A 69 5.37 7.76 -16.48
CA THR A 69 6.77 8.21 -16.44
C THR A 69 7.78 7.07 -16.43
N GLY A 70 7.33 5.82 -16.24
CA GLY A 70 8.18 4.64 -16.07
C GLY A 70 8.27 3.67 -17.26
N GLU A 71 7.76 4.03 -18.43
CA GLU A 71 7.74 3.13 -19.62
C GLU A 71 8.95 3.29 -20.56
N THR A 72 10.10 3.72 -20.06
CA THR A 72 11.36 3.68 -20.83
C THR A 72 11.83 2.23 -20.95
N GLU A 73 11.55 1.63 -22.11
CA GLU A 73 12.03 0.29 -22.48
C GLU A 73 13.57 0.24 -22.42
N GLY A 74 14.13 -0.66 -21.60
CA GLY A 74 15.50 -1.15 -21.79
C GLY A 74 16.49 -0.98 -20.64
N ASN A 75 16.15 -0.29 -19.55
CA ASN A 75 17.08 -0.18 -18.42
C ASN A 75 16.62 -1.05 -17.24
N GLU A 76 17.44 -2.06 -16.91
CA GLU A 76 17.43 -2.68 -15.59
C GLU A 76 17.94 -1.62 -14.60
N TYR A 77 17.01 -0.96 -13.92
CA TYR A 77 17.34 -0.08 -12.81
C TYR A 77 18.04 -0.93 -11.76
N LYS A 78 19.30 -0.62 -11.48
CA LYS A 78 19.99 -1.21 -10.35
C LYS A 78 19.66 -0.37 -9.13
N ASP A 79 19.45 -1.05 -8.00
CA ASP A 79 19.42 -0.45 -6.66
C ASP A 79 18.16 0.37 -6.33
N THR A 80 16.98 -0.15 -6.69
CA THR A 80 15.66 0.42 -6.33
C THR A 80 14.91 -0.36 -5.24
N ASN A 81 15.65 -1.16 -4.46
CA ASN A 81 15.08 -1.89 -3.34
C ASN A 81 14.69 -0.90 -2.23
N ASN A 82 13.51 -1.06 -1.66
CA ASN A 82 13.15 -0.40 -0.42
C ASN A 82 12.65 -1.43 0.59
N VAL A 83 12.58 -0.99 1.84
CA VAL A 83 11.88 -1.70 2.90
C VAL A 83 10.41 -1.38 2.82
N TYR A 84 9.58 -2.42 2.89
CA TYR A 84 8.13 -2.34 2.92
C TYR A 84 7.64 -2.93 4.23
N ASP A 85 6.78 -2.19 4.91
CA ASP A 85 6.21 -2.59 6.20
C ASP A 85 4.76 -3.06 6.01
N LEU A 86 4.41 -4.16 6.66
CA LEU A 86 3.02 -4.59 6.83
C LEU A 86 2.60 -4.31 8.27
N ASP A 87 1.52 -3.58 8.43
CA ASP A 87 0.86 -3.33 9.72
C ASP A 87 -0.66 -3.49 9.50
N ILE A 88 -1.13 -4.74 9.52
CA ILE A 88 -2.47 -5.11 9.04
C ILE A 88 -3.25 -5.80 10.15
N ILE A 89 -4.44 -5.28 10.44
CA ILE A 89 -5.37 -5.85 11.41
C ILE A 89 -6.60 -6.37 10.66
N VAL A 90 -6.92 -7.64 10.85
CA VAL A 90 -8.15 -8.27 10.35
C VAL A 90 -8.76 -9.08 11.48
N GLY A 91 -9.99 -8.74 11.86
CA GLY A 91 -10.66 -9.37 13.00
C GLY A 91 -9.87 -9.15 14.29
N ASP A 92 -9.50 -10.24 14.96
CA ASP A 92 -8.67 -10.27 16.16
C ASP A 92 -7.19 -10.59 15.88
N GLN A 93 -6.79 -10.63 14.60
CA GLN A 93 -5.41 -10.92 14.20
C GLN A 93 -4.69 -9.66 13.73
N TRP A 94 -3.44 -9.50 14.17
CA TRP A 94 -2.57 -8.40 13.81
C TRP A 94 -1.28 -8.93 13.18
N LEU A 95 -1.13 -8.76 11.87
CA LEU A 95 0.06 -9.09 11.12
C LEU A 95 1.02 -7.90 11.10
N LYS A 96 2.24 -8.13 11.57
CA LYS A 96 3.38 -7.24 11.38
C LYS A 96 4.47 -7.94 10.61
N ASP A 97 5.02 -7.30 9.59
CA ASP A 97 6.13 -7.84 8.83
C ASP A 97 6.92 -6.71 8.17
N GLN A 98 8.17 -6.99 7.82
CA GLN A 98 9.03 -6.08 7.09
C GLN A 98 9.82 -6.89 6.04
N PHE A 99 9.76 -6.46 4.79
CA PHE A 99 10.53 -7.12 3.73
C PHE A 99 11.07 -6.14 2.70
N GLU A 100 12.00 -6.63 1.89
CA GLU A 100 12.60 -5.83 0.83
C GLU A 100 11.83 -6.06 -0.48
N TRP A 101 11.48 -4.97 -1.15
CA TRP A 101 10.79 -5.02 -2.43
C TRP A 101 11.51 -4.20 -3.48
N ASP A 102 11.75 -4.82 -4.64
CA ASP A 102 12.31 -4.15 -5.79
C ASP A 102 11.21 -3.48 -6.61
N LEU A 103 11.25 -2.14 -6.66
CA LEU A 103 10.29 -1.32 -7.39
C LEU A 103 10.32 -1.53 -8.91
N CYS A 104 11.50 -1.81 -9.48
CA CYS A 104 11.69 -1.81 -10.93
C CYS A 104 11.61 -3.20 -11.55
N ASN A 105 11.54 -4.26 -10.75
CA ASN A 105 11.39 -5.61 -11.24
C ASN A 105 9.94 -5.89 -11.69
N LYS A 106 9.73 -5.89 -13.01
CA LYS A 106 8.42 -6.18 -13.64
C LYS A 106 7.87 -7.58 -13.38
N ARG A 107 8.69 -8.51 -12.87
CA ARG A 107 8.24 -9.86 -12.47
C ARG A 107 7.63 -9.89 -11.08
N ASN A 108 7.83 -8.85 -10.27
CA ASN A 108 7.26 -8.76 -8.94
C ASN A 108 5.75 -8.51 -9.04
N ASN A 109 4.96 -9.37 -8.38
CA ASN A 109 3.51 -9.28 -8.36
C ASN A 109 3.03 -9.29 -6.89
N PRO A 110 2.45 -8.17 -6.39
CA PRO A 110 1.96 -8.08 -5.01
C PRO A 110 0.90 -9.13 -4.65
N GLU A 111 -0.02 -9.46 -5.57
CA GLU A 111 -1.07 -10.45 -5.31
C GLU A 111 -0.53 -11.87 -5.22
N GLU A 112 0.46 -12.24 -6.05
CA GLU A 112 1.11 -13.55 -5.98
C GLU A 112 1.94 -13.69 -4.70
N PHE A 113 2.66 -12.63 -4.30
CA PHE A 113 3.39 -12.60 -3.03
C PHE A 113 2.43 -12.73 -1.83
N ALA A 114 1.35 -11.95 -1.82
CA ALA A 114 0.35 -12.01 -0.76
C ALA A 114 -0.28 -13.39 -0.62
N GLU A 115 -0.61 -14.06 -1.74
CA GLU A 115 -1.13 -15.43 -1.73
C GLU A 115 -0.17 -16.40 -1.05
N LYS A 116 1.12 -16.34 -1.39
CA LYS A 116 2.13 -17.22 -0.78
C LYS A 116 2.35 -16.92 0.69
N LEU A 117 2.38 -15.66 1.09
CA LEU A 117 2.54 -15.28 2.48
C LEU A 117 1.39 -15.80 3.35
N ILE A 118 0.14 -15.68 2.89
CA ILE A 118 -1.00 -16.19 3.66
C ILE A 118 -1.06 -17.72 3.68
N GLU A 119 -0.66 -18.39 2.58
CA GLU A 119 -0.56 -19.86 2.51
C GLU A 119 0.46 -20.39 3.51
N ASP A 120 1.64 -19.76 3.57
CA ASP A 120 2.74 -20.18 4.44
C ASP A 120 2.45 -19.91 5.93
N LEU A 121 1.75 -18.81 6.23
CA LEU A 121 1.39 -18.43 7.61
C LEU A 121 0.06 -19.02 8.09
N GLY A 122 -0.75 -19.59 7.19
CA GLY A 122 -2.08 -20.10 7.50
C GLY A 122 -3.08 -19.01 7.88
N LEU A 123 -2.97 -17.83 7.26
CA LEU A 123 -3.84 -16.67 7.50
C LEU A 123 -5.15 -16.75 6.72
N GLU A 124 -6.14 -15.99 7.18
CA GLU A 124 -7.43 -15.89 6.50
C GLU A 124 -7.30 -15.17 5.13
N PRO A 125 -8.15 -15.50 4.13
CA PRO A 125 -8.06 -14.93 2.78
C PRO A 125 -8.15 -13.39 2.72
N GLU A 126 -8.78 -12.76 3.70
CA GLU A 126 -8.93 -11.32 3.85
C GLU A 126 -7.57 -10.60 3.93
N PHE A 127 -6.56 -11.26 4.51
CA PHE A 127 -5.19 -10.72 4.54
C PHE A 127 -4.60 -10.59 3.14
N LYS A 128 -4.96 -11.45 2.19
CA LYS A 128 -4.42 -11.40 0.81
C LYS A 128 -4.63 -10.03 0.18
N THR A 129 -5.86 -9.53 0.26
CA THR A 129 -6.23 -8.24 -0.34
C THR A 129 -5.58 -7.08 0.40
N ALA A 130 -5.51 -7.14 1.72
CA ALA A 130 -4.87 -6.11 2.54
C ALA A 130 -3.35 -6.02 2.29
N ILE A 131 -2.66 -7.16 2.22
CA ILE A 131 -1.22 -7.24 1.94
C ILE A 131 -0.92 -6.70 0.53
N ALA A 132 -1.65 -7.19 -0.48
CA ALA A 132 -1.45 -6.74 -1.86
C ALA A 132 -1.72 -5.23 -2.01
N HIS A 133 -2.75 -4.70 -1.34
CA HIS A 133 -3.04 -3.27 -1.30
C HIS A 133 -1.89 -2.49 -0.64
N SER A 134 -1.44 -2.88 0.55
CA SER A 134 -0.36 -2.20 1.28
C SER A 134 0.92 -2.09 0.45
N ILE A 135 1.32 -3.19 -0.21
CA ILE A 135 2.49 -3.20 -1.09
C ILE A 135 2.30 -2.22 -2.24
N ARG A 136 1.13 -2.22 -2.90
CA ARG A 136 0.85 -1.31 -4.01
C ARG A 136 0.84 0.15 -3.59
N GLU A 137 0.31 0.44 -2.41
CA GLU A 137 0.25 1.81 -1.87
C GLU A 137 1.65 2.36 -1.63
N GLN A 138 2.52 1.57 -0.98
CA GLN A 138 3.92 1.93 -0.76
C GLN A 138 4.69 2.09 -2.09
N ILE A 139 4.46 1.20 -3.07
CA ILE A 139 4.99 1.33 -4.44
C ILE A 139 4.60 2.69 -5.04
N GLN A 140 3.31 3.04 -4.99
CA GLN A 140 2.82 4.30 -5.53
C GLN A 140 3.44 5.50 -4.82
N ALA A 141 3.59 5.46 -3.50
CA ALA A 141 4.22 6.51 -2.71
C ALA A 141 5.67 6.74 -3.13
N HIS A 142 6.46 5.67 -3.31
CA HIS A 142 7.84 5.78 -3.78
C HIS A 142 7.93 6.32 -5.21
N VAL A 143 7.09 5.85 -6.14
CA VAL A 143 7.05 6.37 -7.52
C VAL A 143 6.71 7.86 -7.53
N LYS A 144 5.74 8.28 -6.72
CA LYS A 144 5.38 9.69 -6.57
C LYS A 144 6.55 10.51 -6.03
N SER A 145 7.25 10.02 -5.00
CA SER A 145 8.41 10.71 -4.42
C SER A 145 9.54 10.89 -5.45
N LEU A 146 9.87 9.82 -6.19
CA LEU A 146 10.83 9.89 -7.31
C LEU A 146 10.41 10.92 -8.36
N TYR A 147 9.15 10.90 -8.79
CA TYR A 147 8.66 11.85 -9.79
C TYR A 147 8.75 13.30 -9.29
N LEU A 148 8.34 13.57 -8.04
CA LEU A 148 8.39 14.91 -7.45
C LEU A 148 9.82 15.44 -7.26
N SER A 149 10.80 14.56 -7.04
CA SER A 149 12.23 14.91 -7.03
C SER A 149 12.79 15.29 -8.40
N GLY A 150 12.01 15.08 -9.47
CA GLY A 150 12.43 15.28 -10.86
C GLY A 150 13.24 14.11 -11.43
N TYR A 151 13.18 12.92 -10.82
CA TYR A 151 13.80 11.71 -11.35
C TYR A 151 13.24 11.39 -12.74
N GLN A 152 14.12 11.08 -13.68
CA GLN A 152 13.75 10.91 -15.09
C GLN A 152 13.38 9.47 -15.46
N PHE A 153 13.45 8.54 -14.50
CA PHE A 153 13.25 7.11 -14.76
C PHE A 153 14.11 6.64 -15.95
N ASP A 154 15.39 6.99 -15.89
CA ASP A 154 16.39 6.68 -16.92
C ASP A 154 17.43 5.64 -16.44
N GLY A 155 17.32 5.17 -15.20
CA GLY A 155 18.31 4.26 -14.59
C GLY A 155 19.54 4.98 -14.07
N GLY A 156 19.58 6.32 -14.15
CA GLY A 156 20.60 7.13 -13.51
C GLY A 156 20.45 7.16 -11.98
N PRO A 157 21.45 7.70 -11.26
CA PRO A 157 21.38 7.85 -9.82
C PRO A 157 20.30 8.88 -9.43
N ILE A 158 19.62 8.62 -8.31
CA ILE A 158 18.70 9.57 -7.69
C ILE A 158 19.53 10.74 -7.14
N LYS A 159 19.22 11.97 -7.56
CA LYS A 159 19.96 13.18 -7.19
C LYS A 159 19.48 13.80 -5.88
N ASP A 160 18.26 13.50 -5.49
CA ASP A 160 17.69 13.96 -4.24
C ASP A 160 18.16 13.04 -3.11
N ASP A 161 18.91 13.61 -2.17
CA ASP A 161 19.54 12.84 -1.09
C ASP A 161 18.51 12.23 -0.12
N GLU A 162 17.37 12.90 0.12
CA GLU A 162 16.33 12.39 1.02
C GLU A 162 15.63 11.19 0.38
N VAL A 163 15.28 11.32 -0.90
CA VAL A 163 14.68 10.22 -1.66
C VAL A 163 15.68 9.08 -1.81
N ALA A 164 16.94 9.35 -2.14
CA ALA A 164 17.98 8.33 -2.28
C ALA A 164 18.23 7.55 -0.97
N GLN A 165 18.17 8.22 0.19
CA GLN A 165 18.34 7.58 1.50
C GLN A 165 17.20 6.62 1.88
N SER A 166 16.02 6.74 1.25
CA SER A 166 14.93 5.79 1.45
C SER A 166 15.21 4.43 0.80
N PHE A 167 16.04 4.39 -0.25
CA PHE A 167 16.40 3.17 -0.96
C PHE A 167 17.54 2.43 -0.25
N LEU A 168 17.45 1.11 -0.30
CA LEU A 168 18.47 0.21 0.24
C LEU A 168 19.72 0.22 -0.63
N LEU A 169 20.86 0.08 0.04
CA LEU A 169 22.15 -0.07 -0.63
C LEU A 169 22.23 -1.41 -1.39
N PRO A 170 22.99 -1.47 -2.50
CA PRO A 170 23.25 -2.71 -3.20
C PRO A 170 23.84 -3.77 -2.26
N LEU A 171 23.36 -5.01 -2.41
CA LEU A 171 23.90 -6.15 -1.67
C LEU A 171 25.34 -6.43 -2.07
N ASN A 172 26.17 -6.76 -1.09
CA ASN A 172 27.55 -7.20 -1.26
C ASN A 172 27.83 -8.43 -0.38
N GLU A 173 29.02 -9.02 -0.49
CA GLU A 173 29.39 -10.23 0.24
C GLU A 173 29.31 -10.08 1.78
N GLU A 174 29.42 -8.85 2.29
CA GLU A 174 29.33 -8.55 3.72
C GLU A 174 27.89 -8.30 4.19
N THR A 175 27.00 -7.86 3.29
CA THR A 175 25.62 -7.47 3.62
C THR A 175 24.55 -8.50 3.23
N ILE A 176 24.94 -9.56 2.50
CA ILE A 176 24.00 -10.62 2.09
C ILE A 176 23.41 -11.39 3.27
N ILE A 177 24.12 -11.46 4.40
CA ILE A 177 23.60 -12.04 5.64
C ILE A 177 23.09 -10.89 6.51
N ARG A 178 21.78 -10.94 6.83
CA ARG A 178 21.15 -9.95 7.69
C ARG A 178 21.73 -10.02 9.11
N ASN A 179 21.91 -8.85 9.71
CA ASN A 179 22.42 -8.74 11.07
C ASN A 179 21.40 -9.30 12.09
N ASP A 180 21.88 -10.11 13.03
CA ASP A 180 21.07 -10.72 14.11
C ASP A 180 20.21 -9.71 14.89
N LYS A 181 20.60 -8.43 14.92
CA LYS A 181 19.83 -7.38 15.61
C LYS A 181 18.55 -6.95 14.90
N ILE A 182 18.51 -7.06 13.57
CA ILE A 182 17.37 -6.63 12.74
C ILE A 182 16.68 -7.81 12.06
N VAL A 183 17.25 -9.02 12.15
CA VAL A 183 16.72 -10.19 11.45
C VAL A 183 15.29 -10.53 11.84
N LEU A 184 14.92 -10.27 13.11
CA LEU A 184 13.58 -10.51 13.61
C LEU A 184 12.58 -9.46 13.10
N ASP A 185 13.03 -8.24 12.80
CA ASP A 185 12.16 -7.22 12.22
C ASP A 185 11.72 -7.66 10.81
N PHE A 186 12.61 -8.34 10.07
CA PHE A 186 12.33 -8.88 8.73
C PHE A 186 11.72 -10.29 8.75
N ALA A 187 10.88 -10.57 9.74
CA ALA A 187 10.12 -11.79 9.84
C ALA A 187 8.67 -11.46 10.23
N PRO A 188 7.68 -12.21 9.69
CA PRO A 188 6.28 -11.97 10.02
C PRO A 188 5.98 -12.40 11.45
N ASP A 189 5.35 -11.50 12.20
CA ASP A 189 4.77 -11.72 13.51
C ASP A 189 3.25 -11.58 13.44
N ILE A 190 2.54 -12.50 14.10
CA ILE A 190 1.08 -12.49 14.19
C ILE A 190 0.68 -12.43 15.66
N TYR A 191 -0.06 -11.38 16.03
CA TYR A 191 -0.58 -11.18 17.38
C TYR A 191 -2.09 -11.43 17.41
N SER A 192 -2.58 -12.03 18.49
CA SER A 192 -4.01 -12.07 18.80
C SER A 192 -4.36 -10.87 19.68
N LEU A 193 -5.33 -10.07 19.24
CA LEU A 193 -5.80 -8.89 19.92
C LEU A 193 -7.06 -9.20 20.74
N ASN A 194 -7.17 -8.58 21.90
CA ASN A 194 -8.44 -8.50 22.63
C ASN A 194 -9.14 -7.15 22.35
N GLU A 195 -10.36 -6.98 22.87
CA GLU A 195 -11.14 -5.75 22.69
C GLU A 195 -10.40 -4.50 23.23
N ASP A 196 -9.69 -4.58 24.35
CA ASP A 196 -8.94 -3.46 24.92
C ASP A 196 -7.75 -3.06 24.02
N ASP A 197 -7.08 -4.04 23.40
CA ASP A 197 -5.99 -3.80 22.46
C ASP A 197 -6.50 -3.10 21.19
N ILE A 198 -7.65 -3.55 20.66
CA ILE A 198 -8.31 -2.94 19.50
C ILE A 198 -8.71 -1.50 19.81
N GLU A 199 -9.38 -1.24 20.94
CA GLU A 199 -9.76 0.12 21.34
C GLU A 199 -8.53 1.03 21.50
N ARG A 200 -7.42 0.50 22.02
CA ARG A 200 -6.19 1.25 22.15
C ARG A 200 -5.60 1.60 20.80
N LEU A 201 -5.53 0.65 19.87
CA LEU A 201 -5.02 0.85 18.52
C LEU A 201 -5.87 1.87 17.75
N GLU A 202 -7.19 1.81 17.87
CA GLU A 202 -8.09 2.81 17.28
C GLU A 202 -7.82 4.23 17.83
N ARG A 203 -7.62 4.36 19.14
CA ARG A 203 -7.28 5.66 19.77
C ARG A 203 -5.92 6.18 19.35
N ASP A 204 -4.94 5.30 19.20
CA ASP A 204 -3.59 5.70 18.77
C ASP A 204 -3.61 6.13 17.29
N TYR A 205 -4.32 5.40 16.42
CA TYR A 205 -4.58 5.84 15.05
C TYR A 205 -5.26 7.21 14.98
N GLU A 206 -6.30 7.45 15.80
CA GLU A 206 -6.99 8.75 15.84
C GLU A 206 -6.10 9.93 16.27
N ARG A 207 -5.03 9.67 17.00
CA ARG A 207 -4.06 10.71 17.39
C ARG A 207 -3.11 11.03 16.25
N GLU A 208 -2.73 10.03 15.48
CA GLU A 208 -1.81 10.18 14.34
C GLU A 208 -2.51 10.77 13.11
N SER A 209 -3.82 10.50 12.94
CA SER A 209 -4.61 11.01 11.82
C SER A 209 -5.11 12.47 11.98
N ARG A 210 -4.65 13.21 13.02
CA ARG A 210 -5.04 14.59 13.33
C ARG A 210 -3.90 15.57 13.12
#